data_AF-A0A365PQ52-F1
#
_entry.id   AF-A0A365PQ52-F1
#
_cell.length_a   1.000
_cell.length_b   1.000
_cell.length_c   1.000
_cell.angle_alpha   90.00
_cell.angle_beta   90.00
_cell.angle_gamma   90.00
#
_symmetry.space_group_name_H-M   'P 1'
#
loop_
_entity.id
_entity.type
_entity.pdbx_description
1 polymer ?
#
loop_
_entity_poly.entity_id
_entity_poly.type
_entity_poly.pdbx_seq_one_letter_code
_entity_poly.pdbx_strand_id
1 'polypeptide(L)'
;MTLKQSASLSAAILAATLAVGLPGVAVAQQTGQTTQAGQQAGTGMRSISVGHNVVDAVDDVRETSADFIGALLGAEEGLGLGNWEQQEQRLNQIEEQLEQMEAVLDEKAEATDQEWIDWMGGPDYSVTVTKQIKDLGAHLEQVSNILAENWQTKGIQVLIGSNVLEQLRDLRETTGDLLNAMENAGSDYGWTTDPNRFKESRERLTKMSNDIDQLLVMSDADWRAYLESDRFHIVIHDNVATLADVLKNMTKPNQG
;
A
#
# COMPACT_ATOMS: atom_id res chain seq x y z
N MET A 1 1.53 -25.70 -32.93
CA MET A 1 0.84 -25.81 -31.62
C MET A 1 1.78 -26.50 -30.66
N THR A 2 2.29 -25.74 -29.69
CA THR A 2 3.10 -26.28 -28.60
C THR A 2 2.71 -25.48 -27.36
N LEU A 3 1.99 -26.12 -26.46
CA LEU A 3 1.54 -25.56 -25.17
C LEU A 3 2.78 -25.43 -24.26
N LYS A 4 3.04 -24.22 -23.76
CA LYS A 4 3.93 -24.03 -22.61
C LYS A 4 3.09 -24.06 -21.35
N GLN A 5 3.33 -25.07 -20.52
CA GLN A 5 2.83 -25.18 -19.16
C GLN A 5 3.54 -24.14 -18.30
N SER A 6 2.77 -23.23 -17.71
CA SER A 6 3.23 -22.36 -16.61
C SER A 6 3.23 -23.21 -15.34
N ALA A 7 4.43 -23.46 -14.78
CA ALA A 7 4.56 -24.08 -13.48
C ALA A 7 4.19 -23.06 -12.41
N SER A 8 3.11 -23.35 -11.67
CA SER A 8 2.69 -22.63 -10.48
C SER A 8 3.77 -22.71 -9.40
N LEU A 9 4.22 -21.56 -8.88
CA LEU A 9 5.05 -21.51 -7.69
C LEU A 9 4.20 -21.94 -6.48
N SER A 10 4.58 -23.05 -5.85
CA SER A 10 3.93 -23.53 -4.63
C SER A 10 4.23 -22.59 -3.46
N ALA A 11 3.19 -22.00 -2.87
CA ALA A 11 3.26 -21.24 -1.64
C ALA A 11 3.84 -22.10 -0.49
N ALA A 12 5.00 -21.68 0.03
CA ALA A 12 5.55 -22.23 1.26
C ALA A 12 4.89 -21.50 2.46
N ILE A 13 3.88 -22.13 3.04
CA ILE A 13 3.25 -21.66 4.28
C ILE A 13 4.26 -21.83 5.42
N LEU A 14 4.90 -20.73 5.86
CA LEU A 14 5.61 -20.71 7.13
C LEU A 14 4.58 -20.67 8.27
N ALA A 15 4.18 -21.86 8.73
CA ALA A 15 3.43 -22.02 9.96
C ALA A 15 4.34 -21.73 11.16
N ALA A 16 4.38 -20.48 11.61
CA ALA A 16 4.96 -20.12 12.90
C ALA A 16 4.01 -20.57 14.02
N THR A 17 4.22 -21.77 14.55
CA THR A 17 3.54 -22.21 15.76
C THR A 17 4.08 -21.44 16.97
N LEU A 18 3.25 -20.56 17.52
CA LEU A 18 3.46 -19.90 18.82
C LEU A 18 3.47 -20.95 19.94
N ALA A 19 4.66 -21.37 20.37
CA ALA A 19 4.83 -22.21 21.55
C ALA A 19 4.94 -21.33 22.81
N VAL A 20 3.86 -21.28 23.57
CA VAL A 20 3.81 -20.72 24.93
C VAL A 20 4.41 -21.75 25.91
N GLY A 21 5.53 -21.36 26.51
CA GLY A 21 6.19 -21.80 27.75
C GLY A 21 5.91 -23.18 28.38
N LEU A 22 6.99 -23.92 28.67
CA LEU A 22 7.45 -24.36 30.02
C LEU A 22 8.77 -25.17 29.91
N PRO A 23 9.63 -25.23 30.96
CA PRO A 23 11.02 -25.69 30.86
C PRO A 23 11.16 -27.19 31.13
N GLY A 24 12.07 -27.87 30.42
CA GLY A 24 12.46 -29.23 30.77
C GLY A 24 13.37 -29.95 29.77
N VAL A 25 14.61 -30.19 30.21
CA VAL A 25 15.56 -31.26 29.87
C VAL A 25 16.12 -31.40 28.44
N ALA A 26 17.45 -31.36 28.39
CA ALA A 26 18.36 -31.50 27.26
C ALA A 26 18.47 -32.92 26.70
N VAL A 27 18.84 -33.06 25.41
CA VAL A 27 19.80 -34.08 24.91
C VAL A 27 20.54 -33.58 23.66
N ALA A 28 21.88 -33.64 23.73
CA ALA A 28 22.96 -33.74 22.72
C ALA A 28 22.61 -33.58 21.22
N GLN A 29 23.23 -32.63 20.49
CA GLN A 29 24.61 -32.61 19.98
C GLN A 29 24.85 -33.55 18.78
N GLN A 30 24.86 -32.99 17.57
CA GLN A 30 25.81 -33.41 16.55
C GLN A 30 26.30 -32.20 15.75
N THR A 31 27.55 -31.87 16.02
CA THR A 31 28.43 -30.90 15.38
C THR A 31 28.71 -31.26 13.92
N GLY A 32 28.66 -30.25 13.04
CA GLY A 32 29.12 -30.29 11.65
C GLY A 32 29.31 -28.87 11.13
N GLN A 33 30.44 -28.27 11.50
CA GLN A 33 30.94 -26.94 11.16
C GLN A 33 30.72 -26.48 9.70
N THR A 34 30.13 -25.30 9.54
CA THR A 34 30.76 -24.19 8.82
C THR A 34 30.58 -22.91 9.64
N THR A 35 31.71 -22.40 10.10
CA THR A 35 31.89 -21.25 10.97
C THR A 35 31.79 -19.95 10.18
N GLN A 36 31.19 -18.93 10.82
CA GLN A 36 31.51 -17.49 10.73
C GLN A 36 31.11 -16.70 9.47
N ALA A 37 29.91 -16.13 9.53
CA ALA A 37 29.73 -14.67 9.57
C ALA A 37 28.75 -14.41 10.74
N GLY A 38 29.25 -14.15 11.95
CA GLY A 38 29.48 -12.77 12.33
C GLY A 38 28.21 -12.09 12.83
N GLN A 39 27.46 -12.74 13.73
CA GLN A 39 26.54 -12.03 14.65
C GLN A 39 27.38 -11.08 15.51
N GLN A 40 27.58 -9.88 15.00
CA GLN A 40 28.17 -8.79 15.75
C GLN A 40 27.04 -7.94 16.29
N ALA A 41 26.40 -8.42 17.36
CA ALA A 41 25.50 -7.62 18.18
C ALA A 41 26.24 -6.35 18.65
N GLY A 42 25.92 -5.24 17.98
CA GLY A 42 26.35 -3.89 18.31
C GLY A 42 25.19 -2.97 17.93
N THR A 43 24.75 -2.16 18.89
CA THR A 43 23.81 -1.02 18.77
C THR A 43 23.33 -0.68 17.35
N GLY A 44 22.06 -0.96 17.02
CA GLY A 44 21.38 -0.42 15.82
C GLY A 44 21.55 -1.23 14.52
N MET A 45 21.57 -2.57 14.58
CA MET A 45 21.66 -3.40 13.38
C MET A 45 20.32 -3.40 12.62
N ARG A 46 20.27 -2.64 11.52
CA ARG A 46 19.18 -2.69 10.53
C ARG A 46 18.96 -4.14 10.09
N SER A 47 17.71 -4.59 10.11
CA SER A 47 17.30 -5.93 9.68
C SER A 47 16.85 -5.88 8.23
N ILE A 48 17.38 -6.78 7.39
CA ILE A 48 16.91 -6.98 6.01
C ILE A 48 15.40 -7.15 5.98
N SER A 49 14.85 -7.99 6.86
CA SER A 49 13.41 -8.25 6.91
C SER A 49 12.57 -6.99 7.15
N VAL A 50 13.07 -6.04 7.95
CA VAL A 50 12.34 -4.82 8.27
C VAL A 50 12.41 -3.82 7.12
N GLY A 51 13.54 -3.76 6.41
CA GLY A 51 13.64 -3.00 5.17
C GLY A 51 12.73 -3.53 4.06
N HIS A 52 12.72 -4.85 3.84
CA HIS A 52 11.81 -5.47 2.88
C HIS A 52 10.35 -5.17 3.21
N ASN A 53 9.92 -5.37 4.46
CA ASN A 53 8.54 -5.08 4.85
C ASN A 53 8.11 -3.63 4.55
N VAL A 54 9.03 -2.67 4.59
CA VAL A 54 8.72 -1.28 4.23
C VAL A 54 8.60 -1.13 2.72
N VAL A 55 9.52 -1.71 1.95
CA VAL A 55 9.48 -1.64 0.49
C VAL A 55 8.26 -2.38 -0.07
N ASP A 56 7.98 -3.58 0.42
CA ASP A 56 6.81 -4.37 0.07
C ASP A 56 5.53 -3.58 0.37
N ALA A 57 5.42 -2.95 1.56
CA ALA A 57 4.25 -2.15 1.89
C ALA A 57 4.13 -0.86 1.05
N VAL A 58 5.23 -0.30 0.52
CA VAL A 58 5.16 0.80 -0.46
C VAL A 58 4.64 0.28 -1.79
N ASP A 59 5.08 -0.90 -2.23
CA ASP A 59 4.62 -1.53 -3.46
C ASP A 59 3.15 -1.95 -3.38
N ASP A 60 2.70 -2.49 -2.25
CA ASP A 60 1.28 -2.84 -2.02
C ASP A 60 0.38 -1.60 -2.15
N VAL A 61 0.80 -0.44 -1.64
CA VAL A 61 0.06 0.82 -1.81
C VAL A 61 0.07 1.28 -3.26
N ARG A 62 1.17 1.07 -3.99
CA ARG A 62 1.26 1.37 -5.43
C ARG A 62 0.31 0.48 -6.22
N GLU A 63 0.34 -0.84 -6.01
CA GLU A 63 -0.54 -1.81 -6.68
C GLU A 63 -2.00 -1.47 -6.44
N THR A 64 -2.40 -1.32 -5.17
CA THR A 64 -3.80 -0.99 -4.82
C THR A 64 -4.22 0.41 -5.28
N SER A 65 -3.29 1.36 -5.46
CA SER A 65 -3.58 2.64 -6.11
C SER A 65 -3.86 2.47 -7.59
N ALA A 66 -3.09 1.62 -8.27
CA ALA A 66 -3.31 1.27 -9.67
C ALA A 66 -4.64 0.53 -9.85
N ASP A 67 -4.95 -0.45 -9.01
CA ASP A 67 -6.23 -1.17 -9.05
C ASP A 67 -7.43 -0.24 -8.83
N PHE A 68 -7.32 0.71 -7.90
CA PHE A 68 -8.35 1.73 -7.70
C PHE A 68 -8.55 2.59 -8.95
N ILE A 69 -7.48 3.04 -9.59
CA ILE A 69 -7.56 3.80 -10.85
C ILE A 69 -8.12 2.94 -11.97
N GLY A 70 -7.69 1.68 -12.07
CA GLY A 70 -8.21 0.70 -13.03
C GLY A 70 -9.71 0.43 -12.85
N ALA A 71 -10.22 0.44 -11.62
CA ALA A 71 -11.66 0.37 -11.36
C ALA A 71 -12.42 1.62 -11.83
N LEU A 72 -11.81 2.81 -11.73
CA LEU A 72 -12.39 4.04 -12.29
C LEU A 72 -12.38 4.01 -13.82
N LEU A 73 -11.27 3.56 -14.43
CA LEU A 73 -11.11 3.45 -15.88
C LEU A 73 -12.05 2.41 -16.48
N GLY A 74 -12.12 1.21 -15.89
CA GLY A 74 -13.00 0.13 -16.33
C GLY A 74 -14.49 0.42 -16.18
N ALA A 75 -14.86 1.45 -15.42
CA ALA A 75 -16.22 1.95 -15.34
C ALA A 75 -16.63 2.84 -16.53
N GLU A 76 -15.66 3.29 -17.34
CA GLU A 76 -15.84 4.14 -18.52
C GLU A 76 -16.73 5.37 -18.25
N GLU A 77 -17.46 5.85 -19.26
CA GLU A 77 -18.50 6.88 -19.12
C GLU A 77 -19.59 6.49 -18.11
N GLY A 78 -19.74 5.18 -17.83
CA GLY A 78 -20.69 4.62 -16.87
C GLY A 78 -20.41 5.01 -15.41
N LEU A 79 -19.21 5.50 -15.10
CA LEU A 79 -18.87 6.10 -13.81
C LEU A 79 -19.51 7.47 -13.61
N GLY A 80 -19.87 8.16 -14.70
CA GLY A 80 -20.49 9.48 -14.65
C GLY A 80 -19.54 10.64 -14.32
N LEU A 81 -18.22 10.46 -14.52
CA LEU A 81 -17.28 11.58 -14.47
C LEU A 81 -17.51 12.52 -15.67
N GLY A 82 -17.63 13.82 -15.40
CA GLY A 82 -17.75 14.84 -16.43
C GLY A 82 -16.49 14.93 -17.29
N ASN A 83 -16.66 15.22 -18.59
CA ASN A 83 -15.56 15.31 -19.57
C ASN A 83 -14.71 14.02 -19.62
N TRP A 84 -15.37 12.86 -19.69
CA TRP A 84 -14.74 11.53 -19.61
C TRP A 84 -13.43 11.41 -20.39
N GLU A 85 -13.39 11.73 -21.68
CA GLU A 85 -12.16 11.62 -22.51
C GLU A 85 -10.95 12.35 -21.89
N GLN A 86 -11.17 13.49 -21.25
CA GLN A 86 -10.09 14.23 -20.59
C GLN A 86 -9.70 13.58 -19.26
N GLN A 87 -10.67 13.09 -18.49
CA GLN A 87 -10.39 12.44 -17.20
C GLN A 87 -9.74 11.08 -17.38
N GLU A 88 -10.18 10.30 -18.37
CA GLU A 88 -9.57 9.05 -18.79
C GLU A 88 -8.09 9.25 -19.12
N GLN A 89 -7.75 10.26 -19.93
CA GLN A 89 -6.34 10.57 -20.24
C GLN A 89 -5.51 10.89 -19.00
N ARG A 90 -6.08 11.62 -18.03
CA ARG A 90 -5.40 11.95 -16.78
C ARG A 90 -5.23 10.73 -15.88
N LEU A 91 -6.27 9.89 -15.77
CA LEU A 91 -6.22 8.65 -14.99
C LEU A 91 -5.19 7.67 -15.58
N ASN A 92 -5.18 7.47 -16.91
CA ASN A 92 -4.18 6.66 -17.60
C ASN A 92 -2.75 7.18 -17.37
N GLN A 93 -2.54 8.50 -17.39
CA GLN A 93 -1.22 9.08 -17.10
C GLN A 93 -0.74 8.77 -15.67
N ILE A 94 -1.67 8.76 -14.70
CA ILE A 94 -1.34 8.42 -13.32
C ILE A 94 -1.03 6.92 -13.20
N GLU A 95 -1.83 6.05 -13.85
CA GLU A 95 -1.60 4.61 -13.89
C GLU A 95 -0.22 4.27 -14.49
N GLU A 96 0.14 4.86 -15.64
CA GLU A 96 1.47 4.71 -16.25
C GLU A 96 2.61 5.17 -15.32
N GLN A 97 2.38 6.21 -14.52
CA GLN A 97 3.37 6.68 -13.54
C GLN A 97 3.52 5.71 -12.38
N LEU A 98 2.44 5.08 -11.93
CA LEU A 98 2.48 4.03 -10.90
C LEU A 98 3.21 2.78 -11.41
N GLU A 99 2.98 2.35 -12.65
CA GLU A 99 3.74 1.26 -13.27
C GLU A 99 5.24 1.56 -13.36
N GLN A 100 5.61 2.80 -13.67
CA GLN A 100 7.02 3.21 -13.69
C GLN A 100 7.67 3.20 -12.30
N MET A 101 6.89 3.37 -11.23
CA MET A 101 7.40 3.27 -9.87
C MET A 101 7.74 1.82 -9.49
N GLU A 102 6.96 0.84 -9.97
CA GLU A 102 7.22 -0.60 -9.76
C GLU A 102 8.62 -0.99 -10.23
N ALA A 103 9.00 -0.56 -11.43
CA ALA A 103 10.33 -0.87 -12.00
C ALA A 103 11.50 -0.41 -11.11
N VAL A 104 11.33 0.67 -10.34
CA VAL A 104 12.36 1.17 -9.42
C VAL A 104 12.50 0.25 -8.20
N LEU A 105 11.39 -0.30 -7.70
CA LEU A 105 11.41 -1.23 -6.57
C LEU A 105 11.84 -2.63 -7.01
N ASP A 106 11.40 -3.10 -8.18
CA ASP A 106 11.78 -4.38 -8.76
C ASP A 106 13.28 -4.50 -9.01
N GLU A 107 13.91 -3.47 -9.57
CA GLU A 107 15.37 -3.46 -9.78
C GLU A 107 16.12 -3.62 -8.44
N LYS A 108 15.54 -3.13 -7.34
CA LYS A 108 16.10 -3.34 -5.99
C LYS A 108 15.74 -4.71 -5.43
N ALA A 109 14.55 -5.23 -5.69
CA ALA A 109 14.14 -6.57 -5.26
C ALA A 109 15.01 -7.68 -5.88
N GLU A 110 15.54 -7.48 -7.09
CA GLU A 110 16.47 -8.41 -7.74
C GLU A 110 17.90 -8.36 -7.17
N ALA A 111 18.22 -7.39 -6.29
CA ALA A 111 19.53 -7.24 -5.70
C ALA A 111 19.86 -8.37 -4.70
N THR A 112 21.14 -8.67 -4.54
CA THR A 112 21.61 -9.64 -3.53
C THR A 112 21.39 -9.11 -2.11
N ASP A 113 21.33 -10.01 -1.12
CA ASP A 113 21.22 -9.63 0.31
C ASP A 113 22.27 -8.59 0.74
N GLN A 114 23.49 -8.67 0.20
CA GLN A 114 24.55 -7.72 0.51
C GLN A 114 24.28 -6.33 -0.09
N GLU A 115 23.83 -6.27 -1.34
CA GLU A 115 23.46 -5.02 -2.00
C GLU A 115 22.26 -4.36 -1.29
N TRP A 116 21.33 -5.16 -0.78
CA TRP A 116 20.24 -4.71 0.09
C TRP A 116 20.73 -4.08 1.39
N ILE A 117 21.62 -4.78 2.11
CA ILE A 117 22.24 -4.25 3.34
C ILE A 117 22.95 -2.93 3.07
N ASP A 118 23.72 -2.86 1.98
CA ASP A 118 24.48 -1.67 1.61
C ASP A 118 23.55 -0.51 1.25
N TRP A 119 22.46 -0.78 0.52
CA TRP A 119 21.46 0.22 0.16
C TRP A 119 20.71 0.76 1.39
N MET A 120 20.15 -0.12 2.23
CA MET A 120 19.54 0.25 3.52
C MET A 120 20.53 0.93 4.47
N GLY A 121 21.81 0.63 4.32
CA GLY A 121 22.96 1.26 4.96
C GLY A 121 23.10 2.74 4.63
N GLY A 122 22.73 3.13 3.41
CA GLY A 122 22.95 4.45 2.84
C GLY A 122 21.79 5.44 3.02
N PRO A 123 22.03 6.73 2.72
CA PRO A 123 20.98 7.75 2.69
C PRO A 123 20.01 7.56 1.51
N ASP A 124 20.42 6.83 0.48
CA ASP A 124 19.62 6.62 -0.73
C ASP A 124 18.33 5.84 -0.46
N TYR A 125 18.36 4.87 0.46
CA TYR A 125 17.19 4.10 0.86
C TYR A 125 16.08 4.99 1.41
N SER A 126 16.39 5.83 2.40
CA SER A 126 15.40 6.69 3.04
C SER A 126 14.87 7.76 2.10
N VAL A 127 15.73 8.29 1.23
CA VAL A 127 15.36 9.28 0.21
C VAL A 127 14.43 8.66 -0.83
N THR A 128 14.74 7.47 -1.32
CA THR A 128 13.93 6.76 -2.33
C THR A 128 12.57 6.37 -1.76
N VAL A 129 12.53 5.70 -0.61
CA VAL A 129 11.27 5.30 0.05
C VAL A 129 10.41 6.53 0.38
N THR A 130 10.99 7.57 0.99
CA THR A 130 10.24 8.79 1.32
C THR A 130 9.73 9.51 0.07
N LYS A 131 10.48 9.46 -1.04
CA LYS A 131 10.05 10.03 -2.31
C LYS A 131 8.85 9.25 -2.87
N GLN A 132 8.94 7.92 -2.95
CA GLN A 132 7.85 7.11 -3.49
C GLN A 132 6.55 7.26 -2.68
N ILE A 133 6.63 7.25 -1.35
CA ILE A 133 5.45 7.48 -0.50
C ILE A 133 4.80 8.85 -0.79
N LYS A 134 5.60 9.89 -1.03
CA LYS A 134 5.08 11.21 -1.38
C LYS A 134 4.51 11.27 -2.79
N ASP A 135 5.14 10.60 -3.74
CA ASP A 135 4.68 10.52 -5.13
C ASP A 135 3.34 9.77 -5.18
N LEU A 136 3.17 8.66 -4.44
CA LEU A 136 1.89 7.96 -4.24
C LEU A 136 0.80 8.91 -3.69
N GLY A 137 1.12 9.63 -2.62
CA GLY A 137 0.18 10.60 -2.06
C GLY A 137 -0.15 11.75 -3.03
N ALA A 138 0.77 12.16 -3.89
CA ALA A 138 0.52 13.16 -4.92
C ALA A 138 -0.36 12.61 -6.06
N HIS A 139 -0.16 11.37 -6.47
CA HIS A 139 -1.03 10.69 -7.44
C HIS A 139 -2.45 10.57 -6.91
N LEU A 140 -2.65 10.12 -5.67
CA LEU A 140 -3.99 10.05 -5.06
C LEU A 140 -4.62 11.44 -4.90
N GLU A 141 -3.84 12.49 -4.61
CA GLU A 141 -4.36 13.87 -4.61
C GLU A 141 -4.85 14.29 -6.01
N GLN A 142 -4.13 13.92 -7.07
CA GLN A 142 -4.58 14.17 -8.43
C GLN A 142 -5.86 13.40 -8.76
N VAL A 143 -5.97 12.14 -8.36
CA VAL A 143 -7.20 11.34 -8.50
C VAL A 143 -8.35 12.01 -7.73
N SER A 144 -8.14 12.42 -6.47
CA SER A 144 -9.15 13.16 -5.70
C SER A 144 -9.62 14.41 -6.44
N ASN A 145 -8.71 15.18 -7.04
CA ASN A 145 -9.08 16.37 -7.81
C ASN A 145 -9.90 16.01 -9.06
N ILE A 146 -9.58 14.92 -9.76
CA ILE A 146 -10.39 14.40 -10.88
C ILE A 146 -11.81 14.06 -10.40
N LEU A 147 -11.93 13.37 -9.26
CA LEU A 147 -13.22 12.99 -8.69
C LEU A 147 -14.05 14.20 -8.23
N ALA A 148 -13.40 15.32 -7.87
CA ALA A 148 -14.08 16.57 -7.53
C ALA A 148 -14.63 17.31 -8.77
N GLU A 149 -14.14 16.99 -9.97
CA GLU A 149 -14.50 17.66 -11.23
C GLU A 149 -15.79 17.08 -11.83
N ASN A 150 -16.94 17.49 -11.28
CA ASN A 150 -18.27 17.22 -11.82
C ASN A 150 -18.59 15.72 -11.99
N TRP A 151 -18.59 14.99 -10.87
CA TRP A 151 -18.97 13.59 -10.83
C TRP A 151 -20.49 13.42 -10.64
N GLN A 152 -21.18 12.89 -11.65
CA GLN A 152 -22.61 12.59 -11.64
C GLN A 152 -22.87 11.10 -11.44
N THR A 153 -23.22 10.69 -10.22
CA THR A 153 -23.31 9.27 -9.85
C THR A 153 -24.65 8.62 -10.17
N LYS A 154 -25.62 9.42 -10.61
CA LYS A 154 -26.98 8.95 -10.90
C LYS A 154 -26.97 7.99 -12.09
N GLY A 155 -27.41 6.77 -11.87
CA GLY A 155 -27.50 5.73 -12.89
C GLY A 155 -26.24 4.87 -13.03
N ILE A 156 -25.23 5.06 -12.17
CA ILE A 156 -24.12 4.11 -12.03
C ILE A 156 -24.69 2.73 -11.70
N GLN A 157 -24.14 1.69 -12.34
CA GLN A 157 -24.50 0.31 -12.04
C GLN A 157 -23.97 -0.09 -10.65
N VAL A 158 -24.76 -0.84 -9.88
CA VAL A 158 -24.37 -1.28 -8.52
C VAL A 158 -22.99 -1.95 -8.51
N LEU A 159 -22.72 -2.83 -9.47
CA LEU A 159 -21.43 -3.52 -9.60
C LEU A 159 -20.24 -2.57 -9.82
N ILE A 160 -20.43 -1.48 -10.57
CA ILE A 160 -19.40 -0.46 -10.79
C ILE A 160 -19.13 0.26 -9.47
N GLY A 161 -20.21 0.73 -8.82
CA GLY A 161 -20.11 1.45 -7.56
C GLY A 161 -19.49 0.62 -6.43
N SER A 162 -19.85 -0.66 -6.34
CA SER A 162 -19.28 -1.58 -5.36
C SER A 162 -17.82 -1.87 -5.64
N ASN A 163 -17.43 -2.11 -6.90
CA ASN A 163 -16.04 -2.35 -7.27
C ASN A 163 -15.13 -1.17 -6.90
N VAL A 164 -15.53 0.07 -7.21
CA VAL A 164 -14.78 1.28 -6.82
C VAL A 164 -14.61 1.37 -5.30
N LEU A 165 -15.66 1.02 -4.54
CA LEU A 165 -15.60 1.03 -3.09
C LEU A 165 -14.72 -0.09 -2.51
N GLU A 166 -14.73 -1.28 -3.13
CA GLU A 166 -13.86 -2.41 -2.75
C GLU A 166 -12.39 -2.05 -2.97
N GLN A 167 -12.02 -1.51 -4.13
CA GLN A 167 -10.63 -1.09 -4.37
C GLN A 167 -10.19 0.02 -3.42
N LEU A 168 -11.09 0.95 -3.06
CA LEU A 168 -10.80 1.97 -2.04
C LEU A 168 -10.59 1.36 -0.64
N ARG A 169 -11.31 0.27 -0.31
CA ARG A 169 -11.13 -0.46 0.95
C ARG A 169 -9.73 -1.06 1.02
N ASP A 170 -9.29 -1.69 -0.06
CA ASP A 170 -8.00 -2.37 -0.16
C ASP A 170 -6.85 -1.37 -0.12
N LEU A 171 -6.95 -0.26 -0.88
CA LEU A 171 -5.98 0.84 -0.81
C LEU A 171 -5.84 1.43 0.61
N ARG A 172 -6.95 1.50 1.35
CA ARG A 172 -6.91 1.93 2.76
C ARG A 172 -6.19 0.92 3.63
N GLU A 173 -6.40 -0.38 3.41
CA GLU A 173 -5.75 -1.47 4.15
C GLU A 173 -4.22 -1.42 3.96
N THR A 174 -3.75 -1.38 2.72
CA THR A 174 -2.32 -1.28 2.39
C THR A 174 -1.68 0.01 2.91
N THR A 175 -2.40 1.14 2.88
CA THR A 175 -1.92 2.38 3.52
C THR A 175 -1.76 2.22 5.04
N GLY A 176 -2.63 1.44 5.67
CA GLY A 176 -2.51 1.08 7.09
C GLY A 176 -1.31 0.19 7.37
N ASP A 177 -1.03 -0.77 6.50
CA ASP A 177 0.13 -1.66 6.61
C ASP A 177 1.44 -0.92 6.40
N LEU A 178 1.50 0.01 5.45
CA LEU A 178 2.64 0.91 5.29
C LEU A 178 2.90 1.74 6.54
N LEU A 179 1.87 2.33 7.17
CA LEU A 179 2.04 3.03 8.45
C LEU A 179 2.61 2.10 9.53
N ASN A 180 2.17 0.85 9.59
CA ASN A 180 2.69 -0.12 10.55
C ASN A 180 4.14 -0.49 10.26
N ALA A 181 4.49 -0.72 8.99
CA ALA A 181 5.84 -1.03 8.55
C ALA A 181 6.81 0.12 8.90
N MET A 182 6.42 1.37 8.60
CA MET A 182 7.23 2.56 8.89
C MET A 182 7.41 2.81 10.39
N GLU A 183 6.38 2.56 11.21
CA GLU A 183 6.50 2.67 12.66
C GLU A 183 7.42 1.59 13.23
N ASN A 184 7.26 0.33 12.79
CA ASN A 184 8.07 -0.80 13.23
C ASN A 184 9.54 -0.65 12.84
N ALA A 185 9.82 -0.05 11.69
CA ALA A 185 11.18 0.23 11.24
C ALA A 185 11.87 1.31 12.08
N GLY A 186 11.11 2.23 12.67
CA GLY A 186 11.66 3.33 13.49
C GLY A 186 12.58 4.25 12.68
N SER A 187 13.41 5.03 13.39
CA SER A 187 14.32 5.99 12.74
C SER A 187 15.63 5.38 12.24
N ASP A 188 15.82 4.07 12.44
CA ASP A 188 17.07 3.40 12.13
C ASP A 188 17.38 3.47 10.63
N TYR A 189 16.37 3.60 9.77
CA TYR A 189 16.48 3.58 8.31
C TYR A 189 16.52 4.96 7.65
N GLY A 190 16.80 6.03 8.40
CA GLY A 190 17.09 7.35 7.81
C GLY A 190 15.88 8.24 7.55
N TRP A 191 14.70 7.87 8.04
CA TRP A 191 13.52 8.73 8.12
C TRP A 191 13.12 8.98 9.57
N THR A 192 12.36 10.06 9.77
CA THR A 192 11.67 10.34 11.02
C THR A 192 10.16 10.17 10.82
N THR A 193 9.54 9.59 11.83
CA THR A 193 8.08 9.54 11.99
C THR A 193 7.68 10.44 13.15
N ASP A 194 6.49 11.04 13.06
CA ASP A 194 5.90 11.78 14.18
C ASP A 194 4.82 10.90 14.82
N PRO A 195 5.01 10.41 16.06
CA PRO A 195 4.06 9.52 16.72
C PRO A 195 2.63 10.07 16.81
N ASN A 196 2.48 11.39 17.00
CA ASN A 196 1.15 12.00 17.07
C ASN A 196 0.46 11.95 15.70
N ARG A 197 1.21 12.19 14.63
CA ARG A 197 0.68 12.13 13.26
C ARG A 197 0.37 10.71 12.82
N PHE A 198 1.17 9.72 13.23
CA PHE A 198 0.87 8.30 13.01
C PHE A 198 -0.41 7.90 13.72
N LYS A 199 -0.59 8.33 14.96
CA LYS A 199 -1.82 8.12 15.71
C LYS A 199 -3.03 8.76 15.01
N GLU A 200 -2.94 10.03 14.61
CA GLU A 200 -4.01 10.71 13.88
C GLU A 200 -4.33 10.01 12.54
N SER A 201 -3.31 9.56 11.82
CA SER A 201 -3.47 8.83 10.56
C SER A 201 -4.22 7.51 10.79
N ARG A 202 -3.84 6.73 11.81
CA ARG A 202 -4.55 5.50 12.20
C ARG A 202 -6.00 5.74 12.58
N GLU A 203 -6.29 6.80 13.33
CA GLU A 203 -7.66 7.17 13.70
C GLU A 203 -8.50 7.47 12.45
N ARG A 204 -7.93 8.19 11.48
CA ARG A 204 -8.58 8.49 10.19
C ARG A 204 -8.82 7.21 9.36
N LEU A 205 -7.82 6.34 9.23
CA LEU A 205 -7.98 5.07 8.49
C LEU A 205 -8.98 4.12 9.18
N THR A 206 -9.01 4.10 10.51
CA THR A 206 -9.98 3.30 11.29
C THR A 206 -11.40 3.80 11.07
N LYS A 207 -11.60 5.13 11.08
CA LYS A 207 -12.89 5.72 10.76
C LYS A 207 -13.32 5.35 9.34
N MET A 208 -12.42 5.51 8.37
CA MET A 208 -12.65 5.13 6.98
C MET A 208 -13.04 3.66 6.84
N SER A 209 -12.39 2.74 7.57
CA SER A 209 -12.80 1.32 7.63
C SER A 209 -14.27 1.16 7.96
N ASN A 210 -14.67 1.73 9.10
CA ASN A 210 -16.01 1.55 9.61
C ASN A 210 -17.05 2.15 8.66
N ASP A 211 -16.71 3.27 8.02
CA ASP A 211 -17.58 3.94 7.06
C ASP A 211 -17.72 3.12 5.75
N ILE A 212 -16.63 2.56 5.23
CA ILE A 212 -16.63 1.74 3.99
C ILE A 212 -17.27 0.36 4.23
N ASP A 213 -16.90 -0.34 5.31
CA ASP A 213 -17.37 -1.69 5.60
C ASP A 213 -18.90 -1.73 5.78
N GLN A 214 -19.49 -0.66 6.32
CA GLN A 214 -20.95 -0.52 6.45
C GLN A 214 -21.67 -0.37 5.11
N LEU A 215 -21.02 0.22 4.11
CA LEU A 215 -21.59 0.40 2.77
C LEU A 215 -21.55 -0.92 1.99
N LEU A 216 -20.50 -1.72 2.15
CA LEU A 216 -20.34 -3.01 1.46
C LEU A 216 -21.35 -4.08 1.90
N VAL A 217 -21.95 -3.95 3.09
CA VAL A 217 -22.97 -4.89 3.59
C VAL A 217 -24.41 -4.49 3.26
N MET A 218 -24.60 -3.44 2.46
CA MET A 218 -25.92 -2.96 2.03
C MET A 218 -26.63 -3.95 1.10
N SER A 219 -27.97 -3.92 1.10
CA SER A 219 -28.77 -4.64 0.10
C SER A 219 -28.67 -3.95 -1.27
N ASP A 220 -28.94 -4.66 -2.37
CA ASP A 220 -28.98 -4.08 -3.72
C ASP A 220 -29.91 -2.86 -3.83
N ALA A 221 -31.03 -2.86 -3.09
CA ALA A 221 -31.97 -1.75 -3.09
C ALA A 221 -31.39 -0.51 -2.41
N ASP A 222 -30.68 -0.71 -1.29
CA ASP A 222 -29.99 0.36 -0.57
C ASP A 222 -28.80 0.89 -1.37
N TRP A 223 -28.09 0.01 -2.08
CA TRP A 223 -27.00 0.39 -2.99
C TRP A 223 -27.46 1.30 -4.11
N ARG A 224 -28.58 1.00 -4.76
CA ARG A 224 -29.14 1.88 -5.80
C ARG A 224 -29.49 3.25 -5.22
N ALA A 225 -30.14 3.30 -4.06
CA ALA A 225 -30.47 4.55 -3.39
C ALA A 225 -29.21 5.34 -2.98
N TYR A 226 -28.14 4.64 -2.58
CA TYR A 226 -26.86 5.23 -2.23
C TYR A 226 -26.16 5.84 -3.45
N LEU A 227 -26.11 5.13 -4.59
CA LEU A 227 -25.52 5.64 -5.83
C LEU A 227 -26.29 6.82 -6.43
N GLU A 228 -27.61 6.83 -6.30
CA GLU A 228 -28.46 7.95 -6.69
C GLU A 228 -28.33 9.18 -5.77
N SER A 229 -27.67 9.03 -4.62
CA SER A 229 -27.43 10.12 -3.68
C SER A 229 -26.09 10.81 -3.94
N ASP A 230 -25.99 12.09 -3.55
CA ASP A 230 -24.72 12.83 -3.54
C ASP A 230 -23.67 12.19 -2.60
N ARG A 231 -24.09 11.27 -1.73
CA ARG A 231 -23.22 10.69 -0.70
C ARG A 231 -22.18 9.72 -1.29
N PHE A 232 -22.43 9.11 -2.45
CA PHE A 232 -21.43 8.21 -3.06
C PHE A 232 -20.15 8.95 -3.46
N HIS A 233 -20.26 9.97 -4.32
CA HIS A 233 -19.08 10.71 -4.78
C HIS A 233 -18.34 11.39 -3.62
N ILE A 234 -19.07 11.97 -2.65
CA ILE A 234 -18.48 12.62 -1.47
C ILE A 234 -17.62 11.63 -0.69
N VAL A 235 -18.15 10.43 -0.41
CA VAL A 235 -17.42 9.42 0.37
C VAL A 235 -16.17 8.95 -0.37
N ILE A 236 -16.27 8.64 -1.68
CA ILE A 236 -15.09 8.20 -2.43
C ILE A 236 -14.04 9.32 -2.49
N HIS A 237 -14.45 10.53 -2.87
CA HIS A 237 -13.58 11.71 -2.94
C HIS A 237 -12.86 11.97 -1.61
N ASP A 238 -13.61 12.10 -0.51
CA ASP A 238 -13.05 12.49 0.79
C ASP A 238 -12.09 11.42 1.34
N ASN A 239 -12.36 10.15 1.05
CA ASN A 239 -11.50 9.05 1.44
C ASN A 239 -10.20 9.04 0.62
N VAL A 240 -10.26 9.21 -0.69
CA VAL A 240 -9.05 9.34 -1.53
C VAL A 240 -8.22 10.55 -1.11
N ALA A 241 -8.85 11.70 -0.83
CA ALA A 241 -8.19 12.88 -0.30
C ALA A 241 -7.51 12.61 1.05
N THR A 242 -8.16 11.85 1.93
CA THR A 242 -7.61 11.47 3.24
C THR A 242 -6.39 10.56 3.10
N LEU A 243 -6.44 9.57 2.20
CA LEU A 243 -5.31 8.67 1.92
C LEU A 243 -4.12 9.44 1.35
N ALA A 244 -4.38 10.33 0.39
CA ALA A 244 -3.39 11.24 -0.18
C ALA A 244 -2.70 12.09 0.91
N ASP A 245 -3.50 12.69 1.82
CA ASP A 245 -2.98 13.48 2.93
C ASP A 245 -2.12 12.62 3.86
N VAL A 246 -2.56 11.41 4.23
CA VAL A 246 -1.80 10.48 5.08
C VAL A 246 -0.42 10.17 4.47
N LEU A 247 -0.39 9.79 3.19
CA LEU A 247 0.85 9.41 2.50
C LEU A 247 1.83 10.57 2.36
N LYS A 248 1.39 11.73 1.85
CA LYS A 248 2.25 12.93 1.68
C LYS A 248 2.92 13.37 2.97
N ASN A 249 2.26 13.08 4.09
CA ASN A 249 2.64 13.51 5.41
C ASN A 249 3.29 12.44 6.26
N MET A 250 3.43 11.21 5.75
CA MET A 250 3.87 10.08 6.57
C MET A 250 5.28 10.27 7.11
N THR A 251 6.24 10.66 6.27
CA THR A 251 7.65 10.73 6.69
C THR A 251 8.37 12.01 6.29
N LYS A 252 9.44 12.29 7.02
CA LYS A 252 10.45 13.27 6.66
C LYS A 252 11.83 12.60 6.67
N PRO A 253 12.70 12.88 5.69
CA PRO A 253 14.09 12.42 5.76
C PRO A 253 14.73 12.93 7.05
N ASN A 254 15.63 12.15 7.66
CA ASN A 254 16.43 12.64 8.77
C ASN A 254 17.20 13.88 8.30
N GLN A 255 17.10 14.99 9.07
CA GLN A 255 18.07 16.06 8.91
C GLN A 255 19.39 15.52 9.46
N GLY A 256 20.34 15.27 8.56
CA GLY A 256 21.66 14.74 8.90
C GLY A 256 22.43 15.60 9.89
#